data_AF-A0AA39XGT4-F1
#
_entry.id   AF-A0AA39XGT4-F1
#
_cell.length_a   1.000
_cell.length_b   1.000
_cell.length_c   1.000
_cell.angle_alpha   90.00
_cell.angle_beta   90.00
_cell.angle_gamma   90.00
#
_symmetry.space_group_name_H-M   'P 1'
#
loop_
_entity.id
_entity.type
_entity.pdbx_description
1 polymer ?
#
loop_
_entity_poly.entity_id
_entity_poly.type
_entity_poly.pdbx_seq_one_letter_code
_entity_poly.pdbx_strand_id
1 'polypeptide(L)'
;MENFPFIHIYSQARPVEYGVVKIKNIPYGVIRPEILAMIGRNAKLPKDIEEPVHIIMEKNTSKTQDAYVEFATLDDATKAVERYQDLVQNRRQPRLEDRPIKMVVSSQEELVKDIFPFAHGISWRGATPVLKKPVEGDCLSTFKGFVTAEEMALLLRFVEAPQRSPFAKNCPQRPFECMISTLKKFPWFCPELVTVMQRHLLYNSTLRLAEMLRKSLDHPKHDPHDPKLNEHLMRRLFQAAMLCPGFSIVQKDNIALACELKRTTSLNMFNIPSYADSWAHQHTLCPKPGIPVDVLEYYIALIREETTLSAHQNLSEEARQQVLDKFKDTDDNGYFGFAWAELDLPDQKNLANWTLKGLGQREMSVFQAIVQRALMRAI
;
A
#
# COMPACT_ATOMS: atom_id res chain seq x y z
N MET A 1 23.25 12.73 -16.25
CA MET A 1 22.04 12.45 -15.41
C MET A 1 22.03 11.03 -14.82
N GLU A 2 22.94 10.12 -15.16
CA GLU A 2 22.99 8.76 -14.57
C GLU A 2 23.15 8.74 -13.04
N ASN A 3 23.65 9.82 -12.45
CA ASN A 3 23.89 9.98 -11.00
C ASN A 3 22.76 10.73 -10.25
N PHE A 4 21.61 10.99 -10.88
CA PHE A 4 20.50 11.67 -10.21
C PHE A 4 19.93 10.79 -9.08
N PRO A 5 19.80 11.30 -7.84
CA PRO A 5 19.62 10.42 -6.69
C PRO A 5 18.17 10.04 -6.37
N PHE A 6 17.21 10.62 -7.08
CA PHE A 6 15.79 10.37 -6.84
C PHE A 6 15.19 9.47 -7.92
N ILE A 7 14.26 8.61 -7.52
CA ILE A 7 13.43 7.78 -8.40
C ILE A 7 11.96 7.90 -8.00
N HIS A 8 11.06 7.48 -8.88
CA HIS A 8 9.67 7.27 -8.50
C HIS A 8 9.53 6.09 -7.55
N ILE A 9 8.81 6.26 -6.46
CA ILE A 9 8.59 5.22 -5.47
C ILE A 9 7.86 4.00 -6.07
N TYR A 10 6.87 4.23 -6.93
CA TYR A 10 6.13 3.18 -7.60
C TYR A 10 6.97 2.40 -8.62
N SER A 11 8.12 2.92 -9.05
CA SER A 11 9.02 2.18 -9.97
C SER A 11 9.65 0.93 -9.32
N GLN A 12 9.57 0.83 -8.00
CA GLN A 12 9.98 -0.35 -7.23
C GLN A 12 8.95 -1.47 -7.28
N ALA A 13 7.70 -1.17 -7.67
CA ALA A 13 6.64 -2.16 -7.80
C ALA A 13 6.83 -3.03 -9.04
N ARG A 14 6.54 -4.32 -8.91
CA ARG A 14 6.53 -5.28 -10.03
C ARG A 14 5.27 -6.14 -9.95
N PRO A 15 4.70 -6.54 -11.10
CA PRO A 15 3.70 -7.59 -11.11
C PRO A 15 4.33 -8.88 -10.59
N VAL A 16 3.61 -9.59 -9.73
CA VAL A 16 4.06 -10.85 -9.14
C VAL A 16 3.21 -11.98 -9.70
N GLU A 17 3.87 -13.04 -10.15
CA GLU A 17 3.23 -14.22 -10.73
C GLU A 17 3.48 -15.44 -9.83
N TYR A 18 2.73 -15.54 -8.74
CA TYR A 18 2.73 -16.72 -7.88
C TYR A 18 1.67 -17.73 -8.32
N GLY A 19 1.92 -19.02 -8.07
CA GLY A 19 0.87 -20.04 -8.17
C GLY A 19 -0.19 -19.80 -7.09
N VAL A 20 -1.46 -19.99 -7.39
CA VAL A 20 -2.55 -19.68 -6.44
C VAL A 20 -3.43 -20.89 -6.21
N VAL A 21 -3.78 -21.12 -4.96
CA VAL A 21 -4.77 -22.12 -4.55
C VAL A 21 -5.92 -21.41 -3.84
N LYS A 22 -7.15 -21.72 -4.25
CA LYS A 22 -8.37 -21.25 -3.60
C LYS A 22 -8.92 -22.33 -2.67
N ILE A 23 -9.16 -21.96 -1.42
CA ILE A 23 -9.74 -22.78 -0.37
C ILE A 23 -11.16 -22.29 -0.12
N LYS A 24 -12.13 -23.14 -0.45
CA LYS A 24 -13.56 -22.86 -0.33
C LYS A 24 -14.14 -23.48 0.93
N ASN A 25 -15.27 -22.93 1.38
CA ASN A 25 -16.05 -23.42 2.53
C ASN A 25 -15.29 -23.33 3.87
N ILE A 26 -14.47 -22.30 4.06
CA ILE A 26 -13.74 -22.07 5.31
C ILE A 26 -14.68 -21.59 6.44
N PRO A 27 -14.39 -21.90 7.71
CA PRO A 27 -15.09 -21.31 8.85
C PRO A 27 -14.96 -19.79 8.87
N TYR A 28 -15.97 -19.08 9.37
CA TYR A 28 -15.92 -17.61 9.40
C TYR A 28 -14.79 -17.08 10.28
N GLY A 29 -14.54 -17.78 11.39
CA GLY A 29 -13.53 -17.48 12.40
C GLY A 29 -12.10 -17.86 12.02
N VAL A 30 -11.89 -18.46 10.85
CA VAL A 30 -10.58 -19.02 10.47
C VAL A 30 -9.48 -17.98 10.55
N ILE A 31 -8.36 -18.39 11.14
CA ILE A 31 -7.16 -17.55 11.26
C ILE A 31 -6.06 -18.02 10.33
N ARG A 32 -5.17 -17.10 9.96
CA ARG A 32 -4.02 -17.39 9.08
C ARG A 32 -3.19 -18.61 9.50
N PRO A 33 -2.83 -18.80 10.80
CA PRO A 33 -2.08 -19.99 11.22
C PRO A 33 -2.78 -21.32 10.92
N GLU A 34 -4.12 -21.37 10.98
CA GLU A 34 -4.88 -22.59 10.67
C GLU A 34 -4.81 -22.92 9.17
N ILE A 35 -4.90 -21.91 8.31
CA ILE A 35 -4.71 -22.06 6.87
C ILE A 35 -3.30 -22.60 6.58
N LEU A 36 -2.27 -21.99 7.18
CA LEU A 36 -0.88 -22.43 7.00
C LEU A 36 -0.65 -23.86 7.51
N ALA A 37 -1.21 -24.21 8.68
CA ALA A 37 -1.13 -25.56 9.23
C ALA A 37 -1.77 -26.60 8.31
N MET A 38 -2.91 -26.25 7.70
CA MET A 38 -3.63 -27.11 6.76
C MET A 38 -2.88 -27.33 5.44
N ILE A 39 -2.22 -26.30 4.91
CA ILE A 39 -1.35 -26.43 3.71
C ILE A 39 -0.10 -27.28 4.00
N GLY A 40 0.39 -27.23 5.24
CA GLY A 40 1.48 -28.04 5.75
C GLY A 40 2.87 -27.45 5.50
N ARG A 41 3.82 -27.85 6.35
CA ARG A 41 5.18 -27.27 6.40
C ARG A 41 6.02 -27.48 5.15
N ASN A 42 5.71 -28.48 4.34
CA ASN A 42 6.46 -28.80 3.12
C ASN A 42 6.04 -27.96 1.90
N ALA A 43 5.03 -27.09 2.06
CA ALA A 43 4.61 -26.20 0.99
C ALA A 43 5.65 -25.10 0.75
N LYS A 44 5.99 -24.89 -0.52
CA LYS A 44 6.86 -23.78 -0.94
C LYS A 44 6.04 -22.51 -1.12
N LEU A 45 5.88 -21.79 -0.02
CA LEU A 45 5.21 -20.49 0.00
C LEU A 45 6.23 -19.37 -0.25
N PRO A 46 5.80 -18.21 -0.80
CA PRO A 46 6.58 -16.98 -0.74
C PRO A 46 7.00 -16.63 0.69
N LYS A 47 7.97 -15.73 0.81
CA LYS A 47 8.42 -15.23 2.13
C LYS A 47 7.23 -14.65 2.91
N ASP A 48 7.25 -14.80 4.23
CA ASP A 48 6.17 -14.32 5.11
C ASP A 48 5.84 -12.84 4.90
N ILE A 49 6.87 -12.04 4.61
CA ILE A 49 6.81 -10.61 4.32
C ILE A 49 5.98 -10.27 3.06
N GLU A 50 5.81 -11.22 2.14
CA GLU A 50 4.97 -11.09 0.94
C GLU A 50 3.48 -11.35 1.22
N GLU A 51 3.15 -11.80 2.44
CA GLU A 51 1.79 -12.07 2.89
C GLU A 51 1.02 -13.05 1.99
N PRO A 52 1.51 -14.30 1.82
CA PRO A 52 0.97 -15.24 0.84
C PRO A 52 -0.44 -15.80 1.15
N VAL A 53 -1.05 -15.43 2.27
CA VAL A 53 -2.37 -15.92 2.69
C VAL A 53 -3.35 -14.77 2.69
N HIS A 54 -4.38 -14.86 1.83
CA HIS A 54 -5.41 -13.86 1.68
C HIS A 54 -6.77 -14.43 2.05
N ILE A 55 -7.31 -14.04 3.20
CA ILE A 55 -8.66 -14.45 3.60
C ILE A 55 -9.63 -13.36 3.16
N ILE A 56 -10.50 -13.67 2.21
CA ILE A 56 -11.38 -12.69 1.59
C ILE A 56 -12.52 -12.34 2.53
N MET A 57 -12.83 -11.06 2.60
CA MET A 57 -13.92 -10.51 3.38
C MET A 57 -14.85 -9.72 2.47
N GLU A 58 -16.15 -9.96 2.59
CA GLU A 58 -17.16 -9.13 1.93
C GLU A 58 -17.18 -7.73 2.55
N LYS A 59 -16.90 -6.71 1.73
CA LYS A 59 -16.69 -5.32 2.16
C LYS A 59 -17.93 -4.67 2.80
N ASN A 60 -19.13 -5.17 2.51
CA ASN A 60 -20.39 -4.62 3.03
C ASN A 60 -20.83 -5.22 4.36
N THR A 61 -20.50 -6.49 4.62
CA THR A 61 -21.01 -7.23 5.79
C THR A 61 -19.92 -7.63 6.78
N SER A 62 -18.64 -7.53 6.37
CA SER A 62 -17.46 -8.13 7.03
C SER A 62 -17.46 -9.66 7.10
N LYS A 63 -18.35 -10.32 6.34
CA LYS A 63 -18.43 -11.77 6.31
C LYS A 63 -17.19 -12.36 5.62
N THR A 64 -16.54 -13.30 6.30
CA THR A 64 -15.46 -14.11 5.70
C THR A 64 -16.01 -14.97 4.58
N GLN A 65 -15.35 -14.92 3.42
CA GLN A 65 -15.67 -15.70 2.22
C GLN A 65 -14.65 -16.83 2.05
N ASP A 66 -14.11 -17.02 0.85
CA ASP A 66 -13.06 -17.99 0.56
C ASP A 66 -11.67 -17.45 0.97
N ALA A 67 -10.68 -18.33 1.05
CA ALA A 67 -9.28 -17.96 1.24
C ALA A 67 -8.43 -18.35 0.03
N TYR A 68 -7.37 -17.59 -0.20
CA TYR A 68 -6.36 -17.87 -1.21
C TYR A 68 -5.00 -18.02 -0.55
N VAL A 69 -4.21 -18.95 -1.09
CA VAL A 69 -2.82 -19.16 -0.68
C VAL A 69 -1.95 -19.12 -1.93
N GLU A 70 -0.91 -18.29 -1.88
CA GLU A 70 0.09 -18.15 -2.91
C GLU A 70 1.27 -19.09 -2.68
N PHE A 71 1.78 -19.65 -3.77
CA PHE A 71 2.90 -20.58 -3.84
C PHE A 71 3.98 -20.01 -4.73
N ALA A 72 5.24 -20.37 -4.45
CA ALA A 72 6.38 -19.88 -5.22
C ALA A 72 6.24 -20.13 -6.73
N THR A 73 5.61 -21.25 -7.12
CA THR A 73 5.35 -21.60 -8.52
C THR A 73 3.95 -22.21 -8.69
N LEU A 74 3.45 -22.24 -9.92
CA LEU A 74 2.21 -22.94 -10.27
C LEU A 74 2.31 -24.45 -10.01
N ASP A 75 3.47 -25.06 -10.26
CA ASP A 75 3.72 -26.48 -10.00
C ASP A 75 3.59 -26.81 -8.50
N ASP A 76 4.13 -25.95 -7.63
CA ASP A 76 3.98 -26.11 -6.17
C ASP A 76 2.51 -25.98 -5.72
N ALA A 77 1.73 -25.10 -6.35
CA ALA A 77 0.29 -24.98 -6.11
C ALA A 77 -0.47 -26.24 -6.54
N THR A 78 -0.19 -26.76 -7.74
CA THR A 78 -0.79 -28.00 -8.26
C THR A 78 -0.50 -29.18 -7.35
N LYS A 79 0.76 -29.35 -6.92
CA LYS A 79 1.16 -30.39 -5.95
C LYS A 79 0.44 -30.29 -4.61
N ALA A 80 0.11 -29.07 -4.15
CA ALA A 80 -0.67 -28.90 -2.93
C ALA A 80 -2.12 -29.42 -3.11
N VAL A 81 -2.72 -29.17 -4.27
CA VAL A 81 -4.08 -29.64 -4.60
C VAL A 81 -4.11 -31.14 -4.85
N GLU A 82 -3.11 -31.71 -5.53
CA GLU A 82 -2.98 -33.16 -5.73
C GLU A 82 -2.88 -33.90 -4.40
N ARG A 83 -2.05 -33.42 -3.47
CA ARG A 83 -1.97 -33.98 -2.10
C ARG A 83 -3.32 -33.92 -1.38
N TYR A 84 -4.07 -32.83 -1.54
CA TYR A 84 -5.43 -32.73 -1.01
C TYR A 84 -6.36 -33.77 -1.64
N GLN A 85 -6.29 -33.95 -2.97
CA GLN A 85 -7.12 -34.93 -3.68
C GLN A 85 -6.79 -36.36 -3.26
N ASP A 86 -5.52 -36.71 -3.08
CA ASP A 86 -5.09 -38.01 -2.59
C ASP A 86 -5.64 -38.31 -1.19
N LEU A 87 -5.64 -37.31 -0.31
CA LEU A 87 -6.23 -37.44 1.03
C LEU A 87 -7.74 -37.70 0.95
N VAL A 88 -8.45 -36.97 0.08
CA VAL A 88 -9.89 -37.15 -0.15
C VAL A 88 -10.19 -38.53 -0.72
N GLN A 89 -9.40 -39.01 -1.68
CA GLN A 89 -9.54 -40.36 -2.26
C GLN A 89 -9.31 -41.45 -1.20
N ASN A 90 -8.36 -41.23 -0.29
CA ASN A 90 -8.10 -42.10 0.86
C ASN A 90 -9.10 -41.93 2.02
N ARG A 91 -10.28 -41.33 1.76
CA ARG A 91 -11.36 -41.06 2.73
C ARG A 91 -10.94 -40.22 3.94
N ARG A 92 -9.84 -39.48 3.84
CA ARG A 92 -9.35 -38.52 4.84
C ARG A 92 -9.67 -37.11 4.37
N GLN A 93 -10.93 -36.70 4.47
CA GLN A 93 -11.34 -35.36 4.05
C GLN A 93 -10.75 -34.29 4.99
N PRO A 94 -9.90 -33.37 4.49
CA PRO A 94 -9.37 -32.28 5.31
C PRO A 94 -10.50 -31.38 5.81
N ARG A 95 -10.43 -31.00 7.09
CA ARG A 95 -11.40 -30.15 7.77
C ARG A 95 -10.67 -28.99 8.44
N LEU A 96 -11.33 -27.84 8.47
CA LEU A 96 -10.99 -26.73 9.35
C LEU A 96 -12.12 -26.63 10.36
N GLU A 97 -11.78 -26.78 11.64
CA GLU A 97 -12.75 -27.03 12.70
C GLU A 97 -13.67 -28.21 12.29
N ASP A 98 -14.98 -28.01 12.25
CA ASP A 98 -15.95 -29.03 11.85
C ASP A 98 -16.29 -29.02 10.35
N ARG A 99 -15.78 -28.04 9.58
CA ARG A 99 -16.19 -27.83 8.18
C ARG A 99 -15.27 -28.58 7.21
N PRO A 100 -15.82 -29.42 6.31
CA PRO A 100 -15.05 -29.98 5.21
C PRO A 100 -14.70 -28.88 4.20
N ILE A 101 -13.42 -28.71 3.93
CA ILE A 101 -12.94 -27.69 2.99
C ILE A 101 -12.77 -28.27 1.60
N LYS A 102 -12.81 -27.41 0.58
CA LYS A 102 -12.48 -27.75 -0.81
C LYS A 102 -11.30 -26.93 -1.29
N MET A 103 -10.25 -27.59 -1.76
CA MET A 103 -9.07 -26.96 -2.32
C MET A 103 -9.08 -27.10 -3.85
N VAL A 104 -8.85 -26.00 -4.56
CA VAL A 104 -8.78 -25.97 -6.03
C VAL A 104 -7.62 -25.10 -6.50
N VAL A 105 -6.98 -25.48 -7.61
CA VAL A 105 -6.01 -24.60 -8.28
C VAL A 105 -6.78 -23.40 -8.81
N SER A 106 -6.23 -22.22 -8.58
CA SER A 106 -6.79 -20.93 -8.97
C SER A 106 -5.70 -20.10 -9.63
N SER A 107 -5.97 -18.82 -9.88
CA SER A 107 -5.07 -17.92 -10.59
C SER A 107 -4.97 -16.57 -9.90
N GLN A 108 -3.94 -15.80 -10.28
CA GLN A 108 -3.78 -14.42 -9.82
C GLN A 108 -4.97 -13.54 -10.22
N GLU A 109 -5.56 -13.79 -11.40
CA GLU A 109 -6.74 -13.04 -11.83
C GLU A 109 -7.93 -13.23 -10.88
N GLU A 110 -8.20 -14.47 -10.44
CA GLU A 110 -9.33 -14.75 -9.54
C GLU A 110 -9.09 -14.13 -8.16
N LEU A 111 -7.86 -14.26 -7.64
CA LEU A 111 -7.45 -13.65 -6.37
C LEU A 111 -7.64 -12.13 -6.37
N VAL A 112 -7.05 -11.45 -7.35
CA VAL A 112 -7.06 -9.99 -7.40
C VAL A 112 -8.48 -9.46 -7.69
N LYS A 113 -9.26 -10.18 -8.49
CA LYS A 113 -10.69 -9.88 -8.70
C LYS A 113 -11.51 -9.96 -7.41
N ASP A 114 -11.27 -10.97 -6.56
CA ASP A 114 -11.98 -11.11 -5.28
C ASP A 114 -11.51 -10.10 -4.23
N ILE A 115 -10.27 -9.60 -4.33
CA ILE A 115 -9.75 -8.51 -3.47
C ILE A 115 -10.34 -7.15 -3.88
N PHE A 116 -10.52 -6.91 -5.18
CA PHE A 116 -11.04 -5.65 -5.75
C PHE A 116 -12.38 -5.85 -6.48
N PRO A 117 -13.46 -6.22 -5.77
CA PRO A 117 -14.75 -6.58 -6.39
C PRO A 117 -15.44 -5.41 -7.11
N PHE A 118 -15.17 -4.16 -6.72
CA PHE A 118 -15.77 -2.96 -7.32
C PHE A 118 -14.92 -2.31 -8.43
N ALA A 119 -13.81 -2.94 -8.80
CA ALA A 119 -12.98 -2.49 -9.93
C ALA A 119 -13.65 -2.86 -11.26
N HIS A 120 -14.68 -2.11 -11.64
CA HIS A 120 -15.39 -2.25 -12.92
C HIS A 120 -14.58 -1.70 -14.10
N GLY A 121 -14.89 -2.10 -15.33
CA GLY A 121 -14.24 -1.58 -16.54
C GLY A 121 -12.83 -2.10 -16.82
N ILE A 122 -12.37 -3.09 -16.08
CA ILE A 122 -11.09 -3.78 -16.32
C ILE A 122 -11.29 -5.30 -16.50
N SER A 123 -10.29 -5.92 -17.11
CA SER A 123 -10.04 -7.37 -17.05
C SER A 123 -8.64 -7.60 -16.50
N TRP A 124 -8.50 -8.59 -15.63
CA TRP A 124 -7.20 -8.99 -15.08
C TRP A 124 -6.51 -9.98 -16.04
N ARG A 125 -5.22 -9.78 -16.27
CA ARG A 125 -4.31 -10.74 -16.92
C ARG A 125 -3.14 -10.98 -15.96
N GLY A 126 -3.10 -12.13 -15.32
CA GLY A 126 -2.36 -12.33 -14.08
C GLY A 126 -2.74 -11.28 -13.04
N ALA A 127 -1.74 -10.64 -12.45
CA ALA A 127 -1.91 -9.50 -11.56
C ALA A 127 -2.15 -8.16 -12.29
N THR A 128 -2.00 -8.10 -13.62
CA THR A 128 -2.01 -6.84 -14.38
C THR A 128 -3.43 -6.45 -14.81
N PRO A 129 -3.90 -5.24 -14.48
CA PRO A 129 -5.18 -4.73 -14.96
C PRO A 129 -5.10 -4.27 -16.41
N VAL A 130 -6.08 -4.65 -17.23
CA VAL A 130 -6.24 -4.21 -18.62
C VAL A 130 -7.58 -3.51 -18.75
N LEU A 131 -7.56 -2.22 -19.15
CA LEU A 131 -8.78 -1.45 -19.41
C LEU A 131 -9.58 -2.09 -20.54
N LYS A 132 -10.89 -2.26 -20.31
CA LYS A 132 -11.82 -2.65 -21.37
C LYS A 132 -12.13 -1.44 -22.23
N LYS A 133 -12.38 -1.68 -23.53
CA LYS A 133 -12.86 -0.62 -24.42
C LYS A 133 -14.20 -0.12 -23.89
N PRO A 134 -14.43 1.21 -23.85
CA PRO A 134 -15.74 1.75 -23.50
C PRO A 134 -16.81 1.15 -24.40
N VAL A 135 -17.89 0.64 -23.82
CA VAL A 135 -19.09 0.26 -24.57
C VAL A 135 -19.95 1.51 -24.70
N GLU A 136 -20.29 1.91 -25.93
CA GLU A 136 -21.16 3.07 -26.17
C GLU A 136 -22.47 2.93 -25.37
N GLY A 137 -22.77 3.93 -24.53
CA GLY A 137 -24.00 3.98 -23.73
C GLY A 137 -23.93 3.36 -22.32
N ASP A 138 -22.86 2.67 -21.94
CA ASP A 138 -22.74 2.06 -20.60
C ASP A 138 -21.70 2.75 -19.70
N CYS A 139 -22.12 3.81 -19.02
CA CYS A 139 -21.30 4.53 -18.04
C CYS A 139 -20.94 3.69 -16.80
N LEU A 140 -21.64 2.58 -16.54
CA LEU A 140 -21.35 1.68 -15.41
C LEU A 140 -20.15 0.77 -15.73
N SER A 141 -19.87 0.55 -17.01
CA SER A 141 -18.69 -0.18 -17.48
C SER A 141 -17.39 0.63 -17.42
N THR A 142 -17.44 1.92 -17.09
CA THR A 142 -16.26 2.78 -17.04
C THR A 142 -15.43 2.52 -15.77
N PHE A 143 -14.12 2.41 -15.93
CA PHE A 143 -13.19 2.28 -14.81
C PHE A 143 -13.18 3.55 -13.95
N LYS A 144 -13.51 3.40 -12.66
CA LYS A 144 -13.52 4.49 -11.67
C LYS A 144 -12.35 4.43 -10.69
N GLY A 145 -11.65 3.29 -10.64
CA GLY A 145 -10.63 3.00 -9.66
C GLY A 145 -10.71 1.55 -9.17
N PHE A 146 -9.72 1.16 -8.40
CA PHE A 146 -9.60 -0.16 -7.78
C PHE A 146 -10.28 -0.24 -6.40
N VAL A 147 -10.40 0.90 -5.71
CA VAL A 147 -10.99 1.02 -4.37
C VAL A 147 -11.86 2.28 -4.31
N THR A 148 -12.95 2.22 -3.55
CA THR A 148 -13.82 3.37 -3.32
C THR A 148 -13.71 3.93 -1.91
N ALA A 149 -14.17 5.17 -1.71
CA ALA A 149 -14.20 5.80 -0.40
C ALA A 149 -15.18 5.07 0.55
N GLU A 150 -16.29 4.57 0.02
CA GLU A 150 -17.30 3.82 0.77
C GLU A 150 -16.75 2.49 1.31
N GLU A 151 -16.01 1.74 0.49
CA GLU A 151 -15.36 0.50 0.92
C GLU A 151 -14.40 0.73 2.09
N MET A 152 -13.58 1.78 1.98
CA MET A 152 -12.61 2.15 3.00
C MET A 152 -13.30 2.63 4.30
N ALA A 153 -14.37 3.42 4.18
CA ALA A 153 -15.14 3.88 5.32
C ALA A 153 -15.86 2.73 6.04
N LEU A 154 -16.41 1.76 5.30
CA LEU A 154 -17.02 0.56 5.89
C LEU A 154 -16.00 -0.30 6.61
N LEU A 155 -14.80 -0.47 6.03
CA LEU A 155 -13.71 -1.21 6.66
C LEU A 155 -13.35 -0.66 8.04
N LEU A 156 -13.25 0.67 8.16
CA LEU A 156 -12.99 1.36 9.43
C LEU A 156 -14.16 1.20 10.41
N ARG A 157 -15.40 1.33 9.94
CA ARG A 157 -16.61 1.17 10.76
C ARG A 157 -16.72 -0.21 11.40
N PHE A 158 -16.25 -1.28 10.76
CA PHE A 158 -16.24 -2.61 11.36
C PHE A 158 -15.33 -2.71 12.59
N VAL A 159 -14.28 -1.90 12.66
CA VAL A 159 -13.38 -1.84 13.82
C VAL A 159 -13.92 -0.85 14.87
N GLU A 160 -14.50 0.28 14.45
CA GLU A 160 -15.03 1.30 15.37
C GLU A 160 -16.28 0.81 16.12
N ALA A 161 -17.15 0.08 15.42
CA ALA A 161 -18.43 -0.37 15.94
C ALA A 161 -18.67 -1.86 15.61
N PRO A 162 -17.85 -2.78 16.15
CA PRO A 162 -17.92 -4.20 15.82
C PRO A 162 -19.27 -4.83 16.17
N GLN A 163 -19.99 -4.25 17.13
CA GLN A 163 -21.32 -4.71 17.54
C GLN A 163 -22.37 -4.60 16.42
N ARG A 164 -22.13 -3.76 15.40
CA ARG A 164 -23.04 -3.55 14.26
C ARG A 164 -22.95 -4.65 13.21
N SER A 165 -21.94 -5.52 13.27
CA SER A 165 -21.88 -6.72 12.43
C SER A 165 -21.45 -7.93 13.26
N PRO A 166 -22.23 -9.03 13.28
CA PRO A 166 -21.84 -10.24 14.01
C PRO A 166 -20.52 -10.83 13.51
N PHE A 167 -20.20 -10.64 12.22
CA PHE A 167 -18.95 -11.13 11.63
C PHE A 167 -17.74 -10.33 12.11
N ALA A 168 -17.85 -9.00 12.13
CA ALA A 168 -16.80 -8.12 12.67
C ALA A 168 -16.54 -8.38 14.15
N LYS A 169 -17.60 -8.61 14.93
CA LYS A 169 -17.50 -8.94 16.37
C LYS A 169 -16.74 -10.25 16.60
N ASN A 170 -17.01 -11.29 15.81
CA ASN A 170 -16.40 -12.61 15.99
C ASN A 170 -14.97 -12.69 15.40
N CYS A 171 -14.67 -11.85 14.41
CA CYS A 171 -13.41 -11.83 13.67
C CYS A 171 -12.82 -10.42 13.60
N PRO A 172 -12.44 -9.81 14.75
CA PRO A 172 -11.97 -8.42 14.79
C PRO A 172 -10.66 -8.20 14.02
N GLN A 173 -9.90 -9.25 13.74
CA GLN A 173 -8.67 -9.19 12.95
C GLN A 173 -8.90 -8.98 11.44
N ARG A 174 -10.09 -9.34 10.95
CA ARG A 174 -10.35 -9.45 9.51
C ARG A 174 -10.22 -8.12 8.75
N PRO A 175 -10.66 -6.95 9.28
CA PRO A 175 -10.45 -5.67 8.62
C PRO A 175 -8.97 -5.34 8.37
N PHE A 176 -8.09 -5.68 9.32
CA PHE A 176 -6.65 -5.47 9.20
C PHE A 176 -6.03 -6.41 8.16
N GLU A 177 -6.38 -7.70 8.17
CA GLU A 177 -5.93 -8.67 7.16
C GLU A 177 -6.41 -8.30 5.74
N CYS A 178 -7.62 -7.75 5.64
CA CYS A 178 -8.19 -7.24 4.41
C CYS A 178 -7.39 -6.03 3.90
N MET A 179 -7.02 -5.08 4.77
CA MET A 179 -6.15 -3.96 4.40
C MET A 179 -4.75 -4.43 3.96
N ILE A 180 -4.13 -5.36 4.70
CA ILE A 180 -2.82 -5.95 4.32
C ILE A 180 -2.88 -6.55 2.91
N SER A 181 -3.89 -7.38 2.63
CA SER A 181 -4.08 -8.00 1.31
C SER A 181 -4.33 -6.95 0.23
N THR A 182 -5.12 -5.91 0.56
CA THR A 182 -5.39 -4.77 -0.34
C THR A 182 -4.08 -4.06 -0.70
N LEU A 183 -3.24 -3.69 0.27
CA LEU A 183 -1.97 -2.99 0.02
C LEU A 183 -0.99 -3.83 -0.81
N LYS A 184 -0.91 -5.14 -0.52
CA LYS A 184 0.01 -6.07 -1.18
C LYS A 184 -0.39 -6.41 -2.62
N LYS A 185 -1.69 -6.42 -2.93
CA LYS A 185 -2.21 -6.75 -4.26
C LYS A 185 -2.63 -5.54 -5.07
N PHE A 186 -2.55 -4.34 -4.51
CA PHE A 186 -2.84 -3.12 -5.25
C PHE A 186 -1.84 -2.94 -6.40
N PRO A 187 -2.31 -2.59 -7.63
CA PRO A 187 -1.48 -2.56 -8.83
C PRO A 187 -0.63 -1.28 -8.90
N TRP A 188 0.27 -1.08 -7.93
CA TRP A 188 1.16 0.08 -7.87
C TRP A 188 2.10 0.21 -9.08
N PHE A 189 2.38 -0.91 -9.76
CA PHE A 189 3.19 -0.95 -10.98
C PHE A 189 2.47 -0.41 -12.23
N CYS A 190 1.16 -0.08 -12.12
CA CYS A 190 0.37 0.61 -13.15
C CYS A 190 0.02 2.05 -12.69
N PRO A 191 1.01 2.95 -12.49
CA PRO A 191 0.80 4.28 -11.92
C PRO A 191 -0.09 5.19 -12.78
N GLU A 192 -0.31 4.86 -14.06
CA GLU A 192 -1.26 5.52 -14.95
C GLU A 192 -2.73 5.24 -14.63
N LEU A 193 -3.04 4.17 -13.89
CA LEU A 193 -4.40 3.79 -13.49
C LEU A 193 -4.71 4.11 -12.02
N VAL A 194 -3.72 4.62 -11.29
CA VAL A 194 -3.84 4.93 -9.86
C VAL A 194 -3.86 6.44 -9.67
N THR A 195 -4.92 6.96 -9.08
CA THR A 195 -5.03 8.39 -8.76
C THR A 195 -4.42 8.73 -7.41
N VAL A 196 -4.09 10.01 -7.22
CA VAL A 196 -3.66 10.56 -5.93
C VAL A 196 -4.75 10.34 -4.87
N MET A 197 -6.03 10.47 -5.25
CA MET A 197 -7.15 10.19 -4.36
C MET A 197 -7.15 8.74 -3.85
N GLN A 198 -7.00 7.76 -4.75
CA GLN A 198 -6.98 6.34 -4.34
C GLN A 198 -5.80 6.04 -3.39
N ARG A 199 -4.62 6.59 -3.67
CA ARG A 199 -3.49 6.50 -2.75
C ARG A 199 -3.82 7.10 -1.39
N HIS A 200 -4.43 8.29 -1.36
CA HIS A 200 -4.80 8.96 -0.12
C HIS A 200 -5.83 8.14 0.68
N LEU A 201 -6.84 7.58 0.03
CA LEU A 201 -7.83 6.70 0.66
C LEU A 201 -7.16 5.49 1.33
N LEU A 202 -6.26 4.81 0.62
CA LEU A 202 -5.54 3.66 1.18
C LEU A 202 -4.65 4.06 2.35
N TYR A 203 -3.91 5.15 2.19
CA TYR A 203 -3.03 5.69 3.22
C TYR A 203 -3.80 6.02 4.51
N ASN A 204 -4.83 6.87 4.40
CA ASN A 204 -5.62 7.32 5.54
C ASN A 204 -6.27 6.13 6.26
N SER A 205 -6.86 5.20 5.50
CA SER A 205 -7.48 3.99 6.07
C SER A 205 -6.45 3.10 6.77
N THR A 206 -5.25 2.95 6.20
CA THR A 206 -4.16 2.18 6.82
C THR A 206 -3.69 2.82 8.12
N LEU A 207 -3.48 4.14 8.12
CA LEU A 207 -3.06 4.90 9.29
C LEU A 207 -4.09 4.77 10.43
N ARG A 208 -5.37 5.03 10.13
CA ARG A 208 -6.45 4.90 11.12
C ARG A 208 -6.58 3.48 11.66
N LEU A 209 -6.47 2.46 10.80
CA LEU A 209 -6.45 1.06 11.25
C LEU A 209 -5.25 0.77 12.16
N ALA A 210 -4.05 1.26 11.83
CA ALA A 210 -2.87 1.07 12.66
C ALA A 210 -3.04 1.71 14.05
N GLU A 211 -3.55 2.96 14.11
CA GLU A 211 -3.86 3.63 15.37
C GLU A 211 -4.90 2.88 16.21
N MET A 212 -5.96 2.38 15.57
CA MET A 212 -7.02 1.62 16.23
C MET A 212 -6.52 0.26 16.75
N LEU A 213 -5.65 -0.41 15.99
CA LEU A 213 -5.02 -1.65 16.42
C LEU A 213 -4.09 -1.40 17.60
N ARG A 214 -3.20 -0.39 17.53
CA ARG A 214 -2.34 0.01 18.66
C ARG A 214 -3.15 0.29 19.92
N LYS A 215 -4.18 1.14 19.81
CA LYS A 215 -5.11 1.44 20.93
C LYS A 215 -5.79 0.20 21.50
N SER A 216 -6.11 -0.78 20.66
CA SER A 216 -6.72 -2.04 21.09
C SER A 216 -5.73 -2.94 21.83
N LEU A 217 -4.46 -2.98 21.40
CA LEU A 217 -3.39 -3.76 22.03
C LEU A 217 -2.96 -3.15 23.38
N ASP A 218 -2.93 -1.82 23.48
CA ASP A 218 -2.55 -1.12 24.71
C ASP A 218 -3.67 -1.04 25.74
N HIS A 219 -4.89 -1.45 25.36
CA HIS A 219 -6.04 -1.38 26.24
C HIS A 219 -5.86 -2.32 27.45
N PRO A 220 -6.09 -1.87 28.72
CA PRO A 220 -5.79 -2.67 29.91
C PRO A 220 -6.53 -4.01 30.03
N LYS A 221 -7.65 -4.14 29.30
CA LYS A 221 -8.46 -5.37 29.24
C LYS A 221 -8.09 -6.31 28.09
N HIS A 222 -7.12 -5.93 27.26
CA HIS A 222 -6.67 -6.76 26.16
C HIS A 222 -5.95 -7.99 26.71
N ASP A 223 -6.30 -9.16 26.20
CA ASP A 223 -5.57 -10.40 26.50
C ASP A 223 -4.32 -10.46 25.60
N PRO A 224 -3.09 -10.44 26.17
CA PRO A 224 -1.87 -10.53 25.39
C PRO A 224 -1.74 -11.82 24.56
N HIS A 225 -2.51 -12.86 24.88
CA HIS A 225 -2.52 -14.15 24.19
C HIS A 225 -3.66 -14.27 23.17
N ASP A 226 -4.40 -13.19 22.88
CA ASP A 226 -5.46 -13.22 21.87
C ASP A 226 -4.88 -13.62 20.48
N PRO A 227 -5.31 -14.77 19.91
CA PRO A 227 -4.79 -15.23 18.64
C PRO A 227 -5.24 -14.36 17.45
N LYS A 228 -6.26 -13.52 17.63
CA LYS A 228 -6.86 -12.67 16.58
C LYS A 228 -6.26 -11.28 16.60
N LEU A 229 -6.27 -10.58 17.73
CA LEU A 229 -5.65 -9.26 17.87
C LEU A 229 -4.36 -9.40 18.65
N ASN A 230 -3.22 -9.22 18.01
CA ASN A 230 -1.92 -9.34 18.67
C ASN A 230 -0.83 -8.48 18.00
N GLU A 231 0.31 -8.37 18.66
CA GLU A 231 1.50 -7.68 18.15
C GLU A 231 2.00 -8.24 16.80
N HIS A 232 1.75 -9.52 16.50
CA HIS A 232 2.11 -10.07 15.19
C HIS A 232 1.23 -9.49 14.07
N LEU A 233 -0.08 -9.33 14.27
CA LEU A 233 -0.95 -8.63 13.33
C LEU A 233 -0.51 -7.18 13.13
N MET A 234 -0.14 -6.49 14.20
CA MET A 234 0.36 -5.11 14.14
C MET A 234 1.65 -5.01 13.31
N ARG A 235 2.62 -5.90 13.57
CA ARG A 235 3.85 -5.98 12.76
C ARG A 235 3.57 -6.25 11.29
N ARG A 236 2.61 -7.13 10.97
CA ARG A 236 2.23 -7.43 9.58
C ARG A 236 1.62 -6.22 8.88
N LEU A 237 0.69 -5.51 9.54
CA LEU A 237 0.10 -4.29 9.00
C LEU A 237 1.15 -3.21 8.76
N PHE A 238 2.03 -3.00 9.75
CA PHE A 238 3.15 -2.08 9.65
C PHE A 238 4.09 -2.45 8.50
N GLN A 239 4.53 -3.70 8.39
CA GLN A 239 5.41 -4.15 7.31
C GLN A 239 4.77 -3.98 5.93
N ALA A 240 3.47 -4.32 5.78
CA ALA A 240 2.75 -4.12 4.54
C ALA A 240 2.68 -2.63 4.14
N ALA A 241 2.49 -1.74 5.10
CA ALA A 241 2.49 -0.30 4.88
C ALA A 241 3.87 0.27 4.54
N MET A 242 4.92 -0.13 5.27
CA MET A 242 6.29 0.35 5.02
C MET A 242 6.85 -0.12 3.68
N LEU A 243 6.49 -1.33 3.26
CA LEU A 243 6.88 -1.88 1.95
C LEU A 243 5.94 -1.45 0.82
N CYS A 244 4.89 -0.70 1.11
CA CYS A 244 3.97 -0.20 0.09
C CYS A 244 4.74 0.72 -0.88
N PRO A 245 4.84 0.39 -2.18
CA PRO A 245 5.54 1.22 -3.15
C PRO A 245 4.71 2.43 -3.59
N GLY A 246 3.46 2.57 -3.10
CA GLY A 246 2.61 3.73 -3.37
C GLY A 246 2.70 4.86 -2.35
N PHE A 247 3.11 4.57 -1.10
CA PHE A 247 3.08 5.54 -0.01
C PHE A 247 4.32 6.42 0.02
N SER A 248 4.14 7.75 0.03
CA SER A 248 5.28 8.67 0.12
C SER A 248 6.11 8.46 1.40
N ILE A 249 7.30 9.06 1.44
CA ILE A 249 8.21 8.96 2.59
C ILE A 249 7.52 9.45 3.88
N VAL A 250 6.87 10.61 3.83
CA VAL A 250 6.13 11.16 4.98
C VAL A 250 4.96 10.26 5.38
N GLN A 251 4.25 9.69 4.41
CA GLN A 251 3.16 8.75 4.71
C GLN A 251 3.67 7.53 5.47
N LYS A 252 4.83 7.00 5.10
CA LYS A 252 5.48 5.89 5.82
C LYS A 252 5.97 6.32 7.20
N ASP A 253 6.54 7.51 7.35
CA ASP A 253 6.97 8.05 8.64
C ASP A 253 5.79 8.23 9.61
N ASN A 254 4.67 8.80 9.14
CA ASN A 254 3.44 8.94 9.93
C ASN A 254 2.90 7.59 10.42
N ILE A 255 2.98 6.55 9.59
CA ILE A 255 2.58 5.19 9.98
C ILE A 255 3.56 4.61 11.02
N ALA A 256 4.87 4.82 10.84
CA ALA A 256 5.86 4.40 11.82
C ALA A 256 5.65 5.06 13.18
N LEU A 257 5.28 6.36 13.18
CA LEU A 257 4.91 7.10 14.37
C LEU A 257 3.64 6.53 15.03
N ALA A 258 2.57 6.32 14.26
CA ALA A 258 1.31 5.77 14.76
C ALA A 258 1.46 4.36 15.34
N CYS A 259 2.46 3.59 14.89
CA CYS A 259 2.74 2.26 15.40
C CYS A 259 3.59 2.25 16.68
N GLU A 260 4.06 3.41 17.16
CA GLU A 260 4.97 3.57 18.31
C GLU A 260 6.25 2.73 18.24
N LEU A 261 6.69 2.42 17.02
CA LEU A 261 7.93 1.68 16.83
C LEU A 261 9.11 2.64 16.99
N LYS A 262 10.25 2.16 17.54
CA LYS A 262 11.48 2.95 17.63
C LYS A 262 11.85 3.45 16.23
N ARG A 263 11.62 4.76 15.97
CA ARG A 263 11.72 5.38 14.64
C ARG A 263 13.05 5.03 13.97
N THR A 264 14.17 5.24 14.65
CA THR A 264 15.51 5.12 14.06
C THR A 264 15.81 3.71 13.56
N THR A 265 15.48 2.67 14.32
CA THR A 265 15.75 1.28 13.92
C THR A 265 14.79 0.82 12.81
N SER A 266 13.55 1.27 12.86
CA SER A 266 12.51 0.82 11.93
C SER A 266 12.65 1.51 10.57
N LEU A 267 12.90 2.82 10.53
CA LEU A 267 13.05 3.58 9.28
C LEU A 267 14.28 3.12 8.47
N ASN A 268 15.41 2.88 9.15
CA ASN A 268 16.62 2.36 8.49
C ASN A 268 16.40 0.99 7.86
N MET A 269 15.60 0.12 8.48
CA MET A 269 15.28 -1.21 7.95
C MET A 269 14.54 -1.15 6.60
N PHE A 270 13.79 -0.07 6.35
CA PHE A 270 13.01 0.12 5.12
C PHE A 270 13.62 1.15 4.16
N ASN A 271 14.90 1.53 4.35
CA ASN A 271 15.59 2.55 3.56
C ASN A 271 14.87 3.91 3.53
N ILE A 272 14.22 4.29 4.64
CA ILE A 272 13.59 5.59 4.77
C ILE A 272 14.64 6.61 5.25
N PRO A 273 14.73 7.82 4.65
CA PRO A 273 15.66 8.87 5.09
C PRO A 273 15.52 9.22 6.57
N SER A 274 16.61 9.70 7.18
CA SER A 274 16.61 10.11 8.59
C SER A 274 15.68 11.29 8.88
N TYR A 275 15.54 12.22 7.92
CA TYR A 275 14.65 13.39 7.98
C TYR A 275 13.37 13.15 7.18
N ALA A 276 12.69 12.03 7.41
CA ALA A 276 11.54 11.60 6.61
C ALA A 276 10.35 12.58 6.65
N ASP A 277 10.12 13.21 7.79
CA ASP A 277 9.15 14.29 8.01
C ASP A 277 9.33 15.47 7.04
N SER A 278 10.58 15.72 6.65
CA SER A 278 11.02 16.83 5.82
C SER A 278 10.72 16.63 4.31
N TRP A 279 10.16 15.49 3.93
CA TRP A 279 9.80 15.15 2.54
C TRP A 279 8.33 15.51 2.23
N ALA A 280 7.71 16.40 3.01
CA ALA A 280 6.27 16.69 2.98
C ALA A 280 5.72 17.05 1.59
N HIS A 281 6.55 17.71 0.79
CA HIS A 281 6.19 18.17 -0.56
C HIS A 281 6.58 17.22 -1.69
N GLN A 282 7.18 16.07 -1.35
CA GLN A 282 7.52 15.02 -2.31
C GLN A 282 6.47 13.92 -2.23
N HIS A 283 5.65 13.85 -3.27
CA HIS A 283 4.55 12.90 -3.34
C HIS A 283 5.00 11.56 -3.89
N THR A 284 5.78 11.53 -4.97
CA THR A 284 6.15 10.28 -5.65
C THR A 284 7.66 10.02 -5.68
N LEU A 285 8.48 11.03 -5.37
CA LEU A 285 9.93 10.88 -5.35
C LEU A 285 10.42 10.21 -4.06
N CYS A 286 11.44 9.38 -4.19
CA CYS A 286 12.17 8.77 -3.08
C CYS A 286 13.65 8.57 -3.46
N PRO A 287 14.55 8.37 -2.48
CA PRO A 287 15.94 8.04 -2.78
C PRO A 287 16.05 6.75 -3.58
N LYS A 288 16.97 6.74 -4.55
CA LYS A 288 17.36 5.52 -5.24
C LYS A 288 17.98 4.54 -4.23
N PRO A 289 17.56 3.26 -4.22
CA PRO A 289 18.13 2.26 -3.33
C PRO A 289 19.65 2.16 -3.48
N GLY A 290 20.37 2.15 -2.35
CA GLY A 290 21.82 2.01 -2.30
C GLY A 290 22.60 3.31 -2.52
N ILE A 291 21.94 4.46 -2.66
CA ILE A 291 22.66 5.74 -2.72
C ILE A 291 23.26 6.11 -1.36
N PRO A 292 24.53 6.54 -1.32
CA PRO A 292 25.14 7.11 -0.14
C PRO A 292 24.38 8.34 0.39
N VAL A 293 24.23 8.43 1.71
CA VAL A 293 23.43 9.49 2.36
C VAL A 293 24.02 10.87 2.10
N ASP A 294 25.35 11.01 2.11
CA ASP A 294 26.07 12.24 1.78
C ASP A 294 25.75 12.75 0.37
N VAL A 295 25.67 11.86 -0.62
CA VAL A 295 25.27 12.21 -1.98
C VAL A 295 23.82 12.69 -2.00
N LEU A 296 22.92 12.00 -1.31
CA LEU A 296 21.51 12.42 -1.22
C LEU A 296 21.38 13.83 -0.60
N GLU A 297 22.01 14.06 0.56
CA GLU A 297 22.00 15.35 1.25
C GLU A 297 22.63 16.46 0.40
N TYR A 298 23.69 16.18 -0.36
CA TYR A 298 24.30 17.14 -1.27
C TYR A 298 23.29 17.63 -2.33
N TYR A 299 22.57 16.72 -3.00
CA TYR A 299 21.58 17.11 -4.00
C TYR A 299 20.39 17.85 -3.38
N ILE A 300 19.98 17.49 -2.16
CA ILE A 300 18.91 18.21 -1.44
C ILE A 300 19.37 19.64 -1.12
N ALA A 301 20.59 19.81 -0.61
CA ALA A 301 21.18 21.13 -0.37
C ALA A 301 21.26 21.97 -1.64
N LEU A 302 21.71 21.36 -2.76
CA LEU A 302 21.77 22.01 -4.07
C LEU A 302 20.40 22.50 -4.55
N ILE A 303 19.36 21.65 -4.42
CA ILE A 303 17.97 22.01 -4.76
C ILE A 303 17.48 23.16 -3.88
N ARG A 304 17.73 23.08 -2.56
CA ARG A 304 17.33 24.12 -1.60
C ARG A 304 17.99 25.46 -1.93
N GLU A 305 19.29 25.47 -2.21
CA GLU A 305 20.04 26.69 -2.52
C GLU A 305 19.54 27.33 -3.82
N GLU A 306 19.40 26.55 -4.89
CA GLU A 306 18.95 27.08 -6.17
C GLU A 306 17.52 27.60 -6.16
N THR A 307 16.61 26.89 -5.49
CA THR A 307 15.21 27.32 -5.39
C THR A 307 15.09 28.58 -4.53
N THR A 308 15.90 28.68 -3.47
CA THR A 308 16.02 29.90 -2.67
C THR A 308 16.55 31.05 -3.51
N LEU A 309 17.66 30.88 -4.23
CA LEU A 309 18.22 31.92 -5.09
C LEU A 309 17.24 32.34 -6.20
N SER A 310 16.59 31.36 -6.85
CA SER A 310 15.63 31.60 -7.93
C SER A 310 14.41 32.37 -7.42
N ALA A 311 13.91 32.05 -6.23
CA ALA A 311 12.82 32.80 -5.59
C ALA A 311 13.22 34.25 -5.29
N HIS A 312 14.48 34.52 -4.91
CA HIS A 312 14.96 35.88 -4.66
C HIS A 312 15.18 36.69 -5.95
N GLN A 313 15.59 36.04 -7.05
CA GLN A 313 15.94 36.71 -8.30
C GLN A 313 14.75 36.91 -9.25
N ASN A 314 13.81 35.95 -9.28
CA ASN A 314 12.79 35.88 -10.33
C ASN A 314 11.39 36.30 -9.86
N LEU A 315 11.13 36.37 -8.55
CA LEU A 315 9.83 36.77 -8.01
C LEU A 315 9.83 38.26 -7.65
N SER A 316 8.72 38.94 -7.94
CA SER A 316 8.48 40.29 -7.40
C SER A 316 8.38 40.26 -5.87
N GLU A 317 8.57 41.39 -5.21
CA GLU A 317 8.50 41.46 -3.74
C GLU A 317 7.17 40.97 -3.19
N GLU A 318 6.06 41.27 -3.87
CA GLU A 318 4.71 40.80 -3.51
C GLU A 318 4.56 39.28 -3.67
N ALA A 319 5.05 38.71 -4.78
CA ALA A 319 5.00 37.27 -5.01
C ALA A 319 5.90 36.50 -4.04
N ARG A 320 7.06 37.07 -3.69
CA ARG A 320 7.95 36.53 -2.66
C ARG A 320 7.29 36.53 -1.29
N GLN A 321 6.60 37.62 -0.93
CA GLN A 321 5.87 37.68 0.33
C GLN A 321 4.76 36.63 0.41
N GLN A 322 4.01 36.41 -0.69
CA GLN A 322 3.00 35.36 -0.77
C GLN A 322 3.59 33.95 -0.61
N VAL A 323 4.76 33.69 -1.20
CA VAL A 323 5.46 32.39 -1.04
C VAL A 323 5.96 32.21 0.38
N LEU A 324 6.48 33.26 1.02
CA LEU A 324 6.93 33.24 2.41
C LEU A 324 5.78 33.09 3.41
N ASP A 325 4.63 33.71 3.14
CA ASP A 325 3.43 33.57 3.97
C ASP A 325 2.87 32.15 3.84
N LYS A 326 2.80 31.60 2.61
CA LYS A 326 2.47 30.18 2.41
C LYS A 326 3.48 29.24 3.08
N PHE A 327 4.77 29.58 3.05
CA PHE A 327 5.82 28.81 3.71
C PHE A 327 5.63 28.77 5.24
N LYS A 328 5.17 29.87 5.85
CA LYS A 328 4.83 29.90 7.29
C LYS A 328 3.55 29.12 7.61
N ASP A 329 2.60 29.08 6.69
CA ASP A 329 1.34 28.34 6.84
C ASP A 329 1.53 26.82 6.63
N THR A 330 2.56 26.42 5.88
CA THR A 330 3.01 25.04 5.81
C THR A 330 3.91 24.71 7.00
N ASP A 331 3.72 23.57 7.66
CA ASP A 331 4.70 22.99 8.61
C ASP A 331 6.00 22.53 7.89
N ASP A 332 6.42 23.23 6.84
CA ASP A 332 7.63 22.97 6.07
C ASP A 332 8.84 23.48 6.86
N ASN A 333 9.83 22.61 7.03
CA ASN A 333 11.09 22.96 7.67
C ASN A 333 12.13 23.52 6.67
N GLY A 334 11.74 23.74 5.42
CA GLY A 334 12.57 24.34 4.38
C GLY A 334 13.66 23.39 3.86
N TYR A 335 13.54 22.09 4.11
CA TYR A 335 14.56 21.12 3.77
C TYR A 335 14.83 21.04 2.26
N PHE A 336 13.80 21.16 1.43
CA PHE A 336 13.92 21.28 -0.04
C PHE A 336 13.85 22.72 -0.56
N GLY A 337 13.89 23.73 0.32
CA GLY A 337 13.69 25.13 -0.04
C GLY A 337 12.33 25.38 -0.69
N PHE A 338 12.29 26.20 -1.74
CA PHE A 338 11.05 26.54 -2.45
C PHE A 338 10.75 25.61 -3.64
N ALA A 339 11.31 24.40 -3.67
CA ALA A 339 11.06 23.43 -4.73
C ALA A 339 9.55 23.14 -4.91
N TRP A 340 8.79 23.13 -3.81
CA TRP A 340 7.35 22.95 -3.83
C TRP A 340 6.60 24.05 -4.58
N ALA A 341 7.12 25.29 -4.57
CA ALA A 341 6.52 26.41 -5.27
C ALA A 341 6.74 26.28 -6.79
N GLU A 342 7.91 25.79 -7.21
CA GLU A 342 8.21 25.51 -8.62
C GLU A 342 7.43 24.31 -9.19
N LEU A 343 6.98 23.38 -8.34
CA LEU A 343 6.10 22.30 -8.78
C LEU A 343 4.78 22.84 -9.35
N ASP A 344 4.30 23.96 -8.79
CA ASP A 344 3.04 24.63 -9.14
C ASP A 344 1.88 23.63 -9.21
N LEU A 345 1.72 22.86 -8.13
CA LEU A 345 0.67 21.85 -8.06
C LEU A 345 -0.70 22.53 -7.93
N PRO A 346 -1.73 21.99 -8.62
CA PRO A 346 -3.07 22.54 -8.54
C PRO A 346 -3.65 22.34 -7.13
N ASP A 347 -4.81 22.95 -6.88
CA ASP A 347 -5.57 22.76 -5.65
C ASP A 347 -5.86 21.27 -5.38
N GLN A 348 -6.08 20.94 -4.10
CA GLN A 348 -6.21 19.55 -3.65
C GLN A 348 -7.28 18.76 -4.43
N LYS A 349 -8.38 19.40 -4.85
CA LYS A 349 -9.45 18.72 -5.60
C LYS A 349 -9.01 18.30 -6.99
N ASN A 350 -8.30 19.17 -7.71
CA ASN A 350 -7.78 18.84 -9.03
C ASN A 350 -6.60 17.86 -8.93
N LEU A 351 -5.72 18.04 -7.94
CA LEU A 351 -4.59 17.13 -7.69
C LEU A 351 -5.08 15.71 -7.38
N ALA A 352 -6.20 15.56 -6.68
CA ALA A 352 -6.77 14.26 -6.33
C ALA A 352 -7.07 13.39 -7.56
N ASN A 353 -7.43 14.00 -8.70
CA ASN A 353 -7.75 13.31 -9.94
C ASN A 353 -6.51 12.99 -10.80
N TRP A 354 -5.35 13.55 -10.46
CA TRP A 354 -4.11 13.24 -11.18
C TRP A 354 -3.72 11.78 -10.95
N THR A 355 -3.15 11.16 -11.98
CA THR A 355 -2.53 9.84 -11.86
C THR A 355 -1.18 9.98 -11.17
N LEU A 356 -0.74 8.92 -10.46
CA LEU A 356 0.59 8.91 -9.85
C LEU A 356 1.70 9.05 -10.90
N LYS A 357 1.47 8.55 -12.12
CA LYS A 357 2.39 8.74 -13.24
C LYS A 357 2.50 10.21 -13.65
N GLY A 358 1.36 10.89 -13.83
CA GLY A 358 1.35 12.31 -14.21
C GLY A 358 1.98 13.20 -13.15
N LEU A 359 1.65 12.97 -11.87
CA LEU A 359 2.28 13.68 -10.76
C LEU A 359 3.78 13.43 -10.69
N GLY A 360 4.21 12.18 -10.82
CA GLY A 360 5.63 11.85 -10.80
C GLY A 360 6.40 12.46 -11.96
N GLN A 361 5.88 12.42 -13.18
CA GLN A 361 6.52 13.06 -14.33
C GLN A 361 6.72 14.56 -14.10
N ARG A 362 5.71 15.25 -13.53
CA ARG A 362 5.84 16.66 -13.15
C ARG A 362 6.93 16.86 -12.10
N GLU A 363 6.89 16.13 -11.00
CA GLU A 363 7.90 16.22 -9.93
C GLU A 363 9.32 15.99 -10.44
N MET A 364 9.54 14.90 -11.20
CA MET A 364 10.85 14.57 -11.75
C MET A 364 11.36 15.65 -12.71
N SER A 365 10.49 16.15 -13.60
CA SER A 365 10.87 17.18 -14.56
C SER A 365 11.31 18.48 -13.89
N VAL A 366 10.62 18.90 -12.83
CA VAL A 366 10.93 20.12 -12.08
C VAL A 366 12.24 19.94 -11.31
N PHE A 367 12.40 18.83 -10.61
CA PHE A 367 13.62 18.55 -9.85
C PHE A 367 14.87 18.44 -10.75
N GLN A 368 14.74 17.79 -11.91
CA GLN A 368 15.82 17.73 -12.89
C GLN A 368 16.16 19.11 -13.44
N ALA A 369 15.15 19.94 -13.74
CA ALA A 369 15.36 21.31 -14.21
C ALA A 369 16.08 22.17 -13.16
N ILE A 370 15.67 22.11 -11.88
CA ILE A 370 16.33 22.81 -10.77
C ILE A 370 17.81 22.42 -10.70
N VAL A 371 18.10 21.12 -10.65
CA VAL A 371 19.48 20.63 -10.56
C VAL A 371 20.30 21.01 -11.80
N GLN A 372 19.71 20.95 -12.99
CA GLN A 372 20.40 21.34 -14.22
C GLN A 372 20.75 22.84 -14.22
N ARG A 373 19.87 23.71 -13.72
CA ARG A 373 20.17 25.14 -13.54
C ARG A 373 21.29 25.36 -12.52
N ALA A 374 21.28 24.61 -11.42
CA ALA A 374 22.34 24.62 -10.41
C ALA A 374 23.71 24.33 -11.01
N LEU A 375 23.80 23.22 -11.74
CA LEU A 375 25.04 22.75 -12.32
C LEU A 375 25.54 23.68 -13.42
N MET A 376 24.66 24.30 -14.20
CA MET A 376 25.04 25.30 -15.20
C MET A 376 25.59 26.59 -14.60
N ARG A 377 25.25 26.94 -13.35
CA ARG A 377 25.80 28.12 -12.65
C ARG A 377 27.16 27.85 -12.00
N ALA A 378 27.44 26.59 -11.69
CA ALA A 378 28.69 26.16 -11.07
C ALA A 378 29.84 25.96 -12.08
N ILE A 379 29.53 25.96 -13.38
CA ILE A 379 30.49 25.93 -14.51
C ILE A 379 30.62 27.35 -15.04
#